data_AF-A0A656KKR1-F1
#
_entry.id   AF-A0A656KKR1-F1
#
_cell.length_a   1.000
_cell.length_b   1.000
_cell.length_c   1.000
_cell.angle_alpha   90.00
_cell.angle_beta   90.00
_cell.angle_gamma   90.00
#
_symmetry.space_group_name_H-M   'P 1'
#
loop_
_entity.id
_entity.type
_entity.pdbx_description
1 polymer ?
#
loop_
_entity_poly.entity_id
_entity_poly.type
_entity_poly.pdbx_seq_one_letter_code
_entity_poly.pdbx_strand_id
1 'polypeptide(L)' 'MTNLVLSNTIERIIRPPEDIEASSEVSHGLYLVRGDNVACVGLVDQELDDSISWTEVRGAVIGGIKHS' A
#
# COMPACT_ATOMS: atom_id res chain seq x y z
N MET A 1 6.59 -15.83 -11.40
CA MET A 1 5.77 -14.62 -11.59
C MET A 1 4.40 -14.88 -10.97
N THR A 2 3.92 -14.00 -10.10
CA THR A 2 2.70 -14.23 -9.30
C THR A 2 1.70 -13.11 -9.55
N ASN A 3 0.78 -13.30 -10.49
CA ASN A 3 -0.30 -12.33 -10.74
C ASN A 3 -1.28 -12.30 -9.56
N LEU A 4 -1.79 -11.13 -9.23
CA LEU A 4 -2.75 -10.94 -8.14
C LEU A 4 -4.07 -10.41 -8.67
N VAL A 5 -5.16 -10.99 -8.16
CA VAL A 5 -6.52 -10.47 -8.31
C VAL A 5 -6.97 -10.07 -6.91
N LEU A 6 -7.16 -8.77 -6.69
CA LEU A 6 -7.50 -8.19 -5.39
C LEU A 6 -8.90 -7.59 -5.45
N SER A 7 -9.74 -7.91 -4.48
CA SER A 7 -11.08 -7.32 -4.32
C SER A 7 -11.10 -6.38 -3.13
N ASN A 8 -11.94 -5.33 -3.18
CA ASN A 8 -12.04 -4.31 -2.14
C ASN A 8 -10.67 -3.66 -1.81
N THR A 9 -9.89 -3.40 -2.85
CA THR A 9 -8.51 -2.92 -2.73
C THR A 9 -8.48 -1.46 -2.29
N ILE A 10 -7.63 -1.16 -1.31
CA ILE A 10 -7.30 0.20 -0.88
C ILE A 10 -5.80 0.41 -1.11
N GLU A 11 -5.45 1.42 -1.89
CA GLU A 11 -4.07 1.88 -2.01
C GLU A 11 -3.79 2.91 -0.92
N ARG A 12 -2.67 2.76 -0.22
CA ARG A 12 -2.23 3.70 0.81
C ARG A 12 -0.95 4.40 0.38
N ILE A 13 -0.95 5.73 0.43
CA ILE A 13 0.21 6.57 0.15
C ILE A 13 0.67 7.16 1.49
N ILE A 14 1.67 6.54 2.09
CA ILE A 14 2.26 7.00 3.35
C ILE A 14 3.31 8.07 3.07
N ARG A 15 3.14 9.25 3.66
CA ARG A 15 4.01 10.41 3.43
C ARG A 15 5.04 10.60 4.53
N PRO A 16 6.21 11.21 4.22
CA PRO A 16 7.20 11.58 5.23
C PRO A 16 6.64 12.54 6.29
N PRO A 17 7.22 12.56 7.51
CA PRO A 17 6.81 13.47 8.58
C PRO A 17 6.92 14.96 8.23
N GLU A 18 7.87 15.32 7.36
CA GLU A 18 8.11 16.69 6.89
C GLU A 18 7.15 17.15 5.78
N ASP A 19 6.37 16.23 5.21
CA ASP A 19 5.38 16.57 4.18
C ASP A 19 4.16 17.24 4.84
N ILE A 20 3.76 18.40 4.29
CA ILE A 20 2.62 19.16 4.78
C ILE A 20 1.29 18.43 4.53
N GLU A 21 1.24 17.59 3.50
CA GLU A 21 0.04 16.84 3.15
C GLU A 21 -0.09 15.60 4.05
N ALA A 22 -1.31 15.25 4.44
CA ALA A 22 -1.59 13.99 5.12
C ALA A 22 -1.29 12.78 4.23
N SER A 23 -1.06 11.62 4.86
CA SER A 23 -1.11 10.34 4.14
C SER A 23 -2.53 10.12 3.61
N SER A 24 -2.67 9.32 2.56
CA SER A 24 -3.96 9.16 1.87
C SER A 24 -4.28 7.71 1.55
N GLU A 25 -5.57 7.46 1.40
CA GLU A 25 -6.14 6.17 1.00
C GLU A 25 -7.01 6.36 -0.25
N VAL A 26 -6.86 5.47 -1.22
CA VAL A 26 -7.62 5.47 -2.48
C VAL A 26 -8.25 4.10 -2.67
N SER A 27 -9.58 4.06 -2.80
CA SER A 27 -10.31 2.81 -3.06
C SER A 27 -10.31 2.48 -4.55
N HIS A 28 -9.90 1.25 -4.89
CA HIS A 28 -9.82 0.74 -6.25
C HIS A 28 -10.82 -0.40 -6.54
N GLY A 29 -11.47 -0.97 -5.51
CA GLY A 29 -12.40 -2.08 -5.69
C GLY A 29 -11.70 -3.34 -6.24
N LEU A 30 -12.09 -3.81 -7.43
CA LEU A 30 -11.43 -4.93 -8.10
C LEU A 30 -10.17 -4.45 -8.84
N TYR A 31 -9.01 -5.00 -8.47
CA TYR A 31 -7.71 -4.59 -9.00
C TYR A 31 -6.86 -5.78 -9.43
N LEU A 32 -6.29 -5.71 -10.64
CA LEU A 32 -5.41 -6.74 -11.21
C LEU A 32 -3.97 -6.24 -11.22
N VAL A 33 -3.07 -6.97 -10.56
CA VAL A 33 -1.64 -6.65 -10.54
C VAL A 33 -0.86 -7.72 -11.30
N ARG A 34 -0.09 -7.27 -12.30
CA ARG A 34 0.84 -8.13 -13.04
C ARG A 34 1.97 -8.56 -12.11
N GLY A 35 2.27 -9.85 -12.07
CA GLY A 35 3.18 -10.45 -11.09
C GLY A 35 4.64 -10.05 -11.18
N ASP A 36 5.07 -9.39 -12.25
CA ASP A 36 6.43 -8.83 -12.36
C ASP A 36 6.58 -7.54 -11.54
N ASN A 37 5.46 -6.88 -11.21
CA ASN A 37 5.43 -5.65 -10.43
C ASN A 37 5.21 -5.90 -8.92
N VAL A 38 5.10 -7.16 -8.49
CA VAL A 38 4.85 -7.52 -7.09
C VAL A 38 6.19 -7.73 -6.38
N ALA A 39 6.52 -6.86 -5.44
CA ALA A 39 7.73 -6.98 -4.63
C ALA A 39 7.53 -7.91 -3.41
N CYS A 40 6.39 -7.81 -2.72
CA CYS A 40 6.06 -8.66 -1.57
C CYS A 40 4.53 -8.78 -1.40
N VAL A 41 4.12 -9.80 -0.64
CA VAL A 41 2.73 -9.98 -0.16
C VAL A 41 2.80 -10.33 1.31
N GLY A 42 2.22 -9.48 2.16
CA GLY A 42 2.15 -9.69 3.61
C GLY A 42 0.70 -9.89 4.04
N LEU A 43 0.45 -10.92 4.85
CA LEU A 43 -0.85 -11.09 5.49
C LEU A 43 -1.00 -10.05 6.61
N VAL A 44 -2.17 -9.42 6.68
CA VAL A 44 -2.51 -8.43 7.71
C VAL A 44 -3.57 -8.97 8.66
N ASP A 45 -3.56 -8.48 9.89
CA ASP A 45 -4.67 -8.63 10.83
C ASP A 45 -5.69 -7.51 10.55
N GLN A 46 -6.91 -7.87 10.16
CA GLN A 46 -7.90 -6.90 9.71
C GLN A 46 -8.42 -6.00 10.84
N GLU A 47 -8.60 -6.54 12.05
CA GLU A 47 -9.11 -5.75 13.18
C GLU A 47 -8.08 -4.70 13.60
N LEU A 48 -6.79 -5.08 13.60
CA LEU A 48 -5.72 -4.14 13.83
C LEU A 48 -5.61 -3.10 12.71
N ASP A 49 -5.65 -3.53 11.44
CA ASP A 49 -5.56 -2.65 10.27
C ASP A 49 -6.67 -1.59 10.27
N ASP A 50 -7.90 -1.99 10.61
CA ASP A 50 -9.08 -1.10 10.69
C ASP A 50 -9.00 -0.11 11.86
N SER A 51 -8.24 -0.44 12.91
CA SER A 51 -8.08 0.43 14.08
C SER A 51 -7.10 1.59 13.87
N ILE A 52 -6.33 1.59 12.78
CA ILE A 52 -5.26 2.56 12.51
C ILE A 52 -5.80 3.76 11.73
N SER A 53 -5.48 4.98 12.19
CA SER A 53 -5.71 6.22 11.42
C SER A 53 -4.65 6.38 10.33
N TRP A 54 -4.83 5.71 9.19
CA TRP A 54 -3.82 5.66 8.11
C TRP A 54 -3.49 7.02 7.50
N THR A 55 -4.37 8.02 7.61
CA THR A 55 -4.12 9.39 7.14
C THR A 55 -3.13 10.16 8.04
N GLU A 56 -3.00 9.73 9.31
CA GLU A 56 -2.07 10.31 10.29
C GLU A 56 -0.72 9.57 10.33
N VAL A 57 -0.66 8.35 9.81
CA VAL A 57 0.57 7.55 9.76
C VAL A 57 1.62 8.25 8.88
N ARG A 58 2.85 8.33 9.38
CA ARG A 58 4.00 8.90 8.67
C ARG A 58 5.11 7.88 8.50
N GLY A 59 5.81 7.92 7.37
CA GLY A 59 6.85 6.96 7.05
C GLY A 59 7.74 7.40 5.89
N ALA A 60 8.92 6.80 5.81
CA ALA A 60 9.84 7.02 4.70
C ALA A 60 9.28 6.43 3.39
N VAL A 61 9.66 7.03 2.26
CA VAL A 61 9.29 6.54 0.92
C VAL A 61 9.88 5.14 0.70
N ILE A 62 9.06 4.22 0.18
CA ILE A 62 9.52 2.89 -0.22
C ILE A 62 10.41 3.04 -1.46
N GLY A 63 11.65 2.53 -1.35
CA GLY A 63 12.61 2.56 -2.46
C GLY A 63 12.13 1.76 -3.68
N GLY A 64 12.65 2.11 -4.86
CA GLY A 64 12.35 1.38 -6.08
C GLY A 64 12.99 -0.01 -6.13
N ILE A 65 12.46 -0.87 -7.00
CA ILE A 65 13.09 -2.14 -7.37
C ILE A 65 14.10 -1.90 -8.50
N LYS A 66 15.28 -2.51 -8.40
CA LYS A 66 16.30 -2.49 -9.47
C LYS A 66 16.41 -3.88 -10.06
N HIS A 67 16.31 -3.97 -11.38
CA HIS A 67 16.70 -5.16 -12.13
C HIS A 67 18.20 -5.11 -12.44
N SER A 68 18.86 -6.27 -12.38
CA SER A 68 20.28 -6.43 -12.71
C SER A 68 20.56 -6.26 -14.20
#